data_AF-A0A927Z634-F1
#
_entry.id   AF-A0A927Z634-F1
#
_cell.length_a   1.000
_cell.length_b   1.000
_cell.length_c   1.000
_cell.angle_alpha   90.00
_cell.angle_beta   90.00
_cell.angle_gamma   90.00
#
_symmetry.space_group_name_H-M   'P 1'
#
loop_
_entity.id
_entity.type
_entity.pdbx_description
1 polymer ?
#
loop_
_entity_poly.entity_id
_entity_poly.type
_entity_poly.pdbx_seq_one_letter_code
_entity_poly.pdbx_strand_id
1 'polypeptide(L)'
;MGKLYDEVMNVIDFRLDESEESLEEKVCNKEKKIMNILFWTNIIVLSFAIFCIIDEFPLGALTFPFWITLSVMIIRHYQVKHQKRINVLMNDKGNFNSLLTVYLVRAKYHTISKKTSYVLLWNISSSLFYLGKTDEGKKVIDLIKRFCDTPEGNAQRLFYYAMEARIRMDKEGVKQCIEELETIMPQIKKPYIIKTYDTILKYPLSIEVEEKGDYAKALELVKEDEKEGLFMKVSRNYRLYKVAKVAGMNQEAQGHRAFVIENGGDTMYSRELIDEKL
;
A
#
# COMPACT_ATOMS: atom_id res chain seq x y z
N MET A 1 6.37 -21.51 -9.51
CA MET A 1 5.97 -20.10 -9.74
C MET A 1 4.73 -19.82 -8.92
N GLY A 2 4.56 -18.58 -8.46
CA GLY A 2 3.57 -18.22 -7.45
C GLY A 2 2.16 -18.21 -8.03
N LYS A 3 1.32 -19.19 -7.66
CA LYS A 3 -0.11 -19.26 -8.02
C LYS A 3 -0.87 -17.93 -7.87
N LEU A 4 -0.45 -17.09 -6.92
CA LEU A 4 -1.02 -15.76 -6.72
C LEU A 4 -0.73 -14.80 -7.89
N TYR A 5 0.50 -14.80 -8.43
CA TYR A 5 0.88 -13.96 -9.56
C TYR A 5 0.05 -14.30 -10.79
N ASP A 6 -0.06 -15.59 -11.14
CA ASP A 6 -0.82 -16.03 -12.31
C ASP A 6 -2.29 -15.60 -12.21
N GLU A 7 -2.87 -15.69 -11.02
CA GLU A 7 -4.28 -15.32 -10.78
C GLU A 7 -4.49 -13.81 -10.80
N VAL A 8 -3.51 -13.02 -10.33
CA VAL A 8 -3.52 -11.56 -10.49
C VAL A 8 -3.41 -11.18 -11.96
N MET A 9 -2.46 -11.76 -12.70
CA MET A 9 -2.28 -11.47 -14.13
C MET A 9 -3.49 -11.88 -14.99
N ASN A 10 -4.29 -12.85 -14.54
CA ASN A 10 -5.53 -13.24 -15.22
C ASN A 10 -6.67 -12.21 -15.06
N VAL A 11 -6.59 -11.30 -14.09
CA VAL A 11 -7.67 -10.34 -13.81
C VAL A 11 -7.29 -8.88 -14.11
N ILE A 12 -6.03 -8.62 -14.45
CA ILE A 12 -5.54 -7.29 -14.81
C ILE A 12 -5.09 -7.26 -16.27
N ASP A 13 -5.35 -6.16 -16.94
CA ASP A 13 -4.82 -5.87 -18.28
C ASP A 13 -3.76 -4.77 -18.14
N PHE A 14 -2.55 -5.19 -17.72
CA PHE A 14 -1.47 -4.28 -17.39
C PHE A 14 -0.15 -4.72 -18.02
N ARG A 15 0.48 -3.82 -18.78
CA ARG A 15 1.84 -4.01 -19.28
C ARG A 15 2.84 -3.42 -18.28
N LEU A 16 3.81 -4.25 -17.88
CA LEU A 16 4.88 -3.85 -16.98
C LEU A 16 5.76 -2.76 -17.63
N ASP A 17 6.23 -1.82 -16.82
CA ASP A 17 7.30 -0.91 -17.20
C ASP A 17 8.61 -1.70 -17.29
N GLU A 18 9.17 -1.83 -18.50
CA GLU A 18 10.36 -2.65 -18.77
C GLU A 18 11.58 -2.22 -17.95
N SER A 19 11.72 -0.90 -17.71
CA SER A 19 12.85 -0.36 -16.96
C SER A 19 12.74 -0.73 -15.47
N GLU A 20 11.55 -0.58 -14.90
CA GLU A 20 11.26 -0.89 -13.50
C GLU A 20 11.19 -2.39 -13.24
N GLU A 21 10.68 -3.16 -14.21
CA GLU A 21 10.70 -4.63 -14.18
C GLU A 21 12.15 -5.11 -14.08
N SER A 22 13.01 -4.71 -15.02
CA SER A 22 14.42 -5.15 -15.03
C SER A 22 15.16 -4.78 -13.74
N LEU A 23 14.82 -3.63 -13.15
CA LEU A 23 15.40 -3.17 -11.90
C LEU A 23 14.89 -3.97 -10.71
N GLU A 24 13.57 -4.19 -10.59
CA GLU A 24 12.99 -4.96 -9.48
C GLU A 24 13.35 -6.44 -9.58
N GLU A 25 13.46 -7.03 -10.78
CA GLU A 25 13.95 -8.40 -10.95
C GLU A 25 15.38 -8.56 -10.42
N LYS A 26 16.27 -7.60 -10.71
CA LYS A 26 17.64 -7.58 -10.14
C LYS A 26 17.62 -7.48 -8.62
N VAL A 27 16.72 -6.66 -8.06
CA VAL A 27 16.56 -6.51 -6.61
C VAL A 27 16.06 -7.81 -5.98
N CYS A 28 14.97 -8.39 -6.47
CA CYS A 28 14.40 -9.65 -5.97
C CYS A 28 15.41 -10.81 -6.07
N ASN A 29 16.14 -10.92 -7.17
CA ASN A 29 17.18 -11.95 -7.34
C ASN A 29 18.33 -11.76 -6.34
N LYS A 30 18.76 -10.51 -6.12
CA LYS A 30 19.79 -10.19 -5.12
C LYS A 30 19.31 -10.50 -3.70
N GLU A 31 18.08 -10.14 -3.36
CA GLU A 31 17.47 -10.46 -2.06
C GLU A 31 17.39 -11.97 -1.84
N LYS A 32 16.93 -12.74 -2.84
CA LYS A 32 16.88 -14.20 -2.78
C LYS A 32 18.27 -14.80 -2.53
N LYS A 33 19.30 -14.30 -3.23
CA LYS A 33 20.69 -14.73 -3.04
C LYS A 33 21.18 -14.45 -1.62
N ILE A 34 20.92 -13.26 -1.09
CA ILE A 34 21.33 -12.87 0.26
C ILE A 34 20.61 -13.71 1.31
N MET A 35 19.29 -13.90 1.17
CA MET A 35 18.51 -14.74 2.08
C MET A 35 19.02 -16.17 2.10
N ASN A 36 19.36 -16.74 0.94
CA ASN A 36 19.96 -18.08 0.88
C ASN A 36 21.33 -18.14 1.57
N ILE A 37 22.19 -17.12 1.37
CA ILE A 37 23.49 -17.05 2.06
C ILE A 37 23.28 -16.98 3.57
N LEU A 38 22.43 -16.07 4.06
CA LEU A 38 22.15 -15.93 5.49
C LEU A 38 21.55 -17.20 6.09
N PHE A 39 20.66 -17.89 5.36
CA PHE A 39 20.09 -19.16 5.80
C PHE A 39 21.17 -20.22 6.02
N TRP A 40 22.04 -20.44 5.03
CA TRP A 40 23.12 -21.42 5.14
C TRP A 40 24.17 -21.02 6.18
N THR A 41 24.52 -19.74 6.28
CA THR A 41 25.42 -19.23 7.33
C THR A 41 24.84 -19.51 8.72
N ASN A 42 23.55 -19.25 8.93
CA ASN A 42 22.91 -19.53 10.23
C ASN A 42 22.85 -21.04 10.54
N ILE A 43 22.65 -21.90 9.55
CA ILE A 43 22.74 -23.36 9.73
C ILE A 43 24.16 -23.76 10.16
N ILE A 44 25.19 -23.27 9.46
CA ILE A 44 26.59 -23.60 9.78
C ILE A 44 26.93 -23.13 11.19
N VAL A 45 26.55 -21.90 11.54
CA VAL A 45 26.79 -21.31 12.87
C VAL A 45 26.01 -22.06 13.96
N LEU A 46 24.77 -22.49 13.70
CA LEU A 46 23.99 -23.33 14.63
C LEU A 46 24.66 -24.69 14.85
N SER A 47 25.07 -25.37 13.78
CA SER A 47 25.75 -26.67 13.87
C SER A 47 27.07 -26.56 14.66
N PHE A 48 27.84 -25.49 14.42
CA PHE A 48 29.07 -25.21 15.18
C PHE A 48 28.78 -24.91 16.65
N ALA A 49 27.73 -24.13 16.95
CA ALA A 49 27.34 -23.84 18.33
C ALA A 49 26.91 -25.11 19.08
N ILE A 50 26.12 -25.98 18.45
CA ILE A 50 25.74 -27.28 19.01
C ILE A 50 26.98 -28.14 19.30
N PHE A 51 27.92 -28.21 18.34
CA PHE A 51 29.19 -28.92 18.53
C PHE A 51 29.99 -28.38 19.72
N CYS A 52 30.16 -27.06 19.83
CA CYS A 52 30.85 -26.45 20.96
C CYS A 52 30.15 -26.68 22.32
N ILE A 53 28.81 -26.75 22.33
CA ILE A 53 28.05 -27.08 23.55
C ILE A 53 28.28 -28.52 23.97
N ILE A 54 28.33 -29.46 23.02
CA ILE A 54 28.58 -30.88 23.29
C ILE A 54 30.02 -31.11 23.81
N ASP A 55 31.00 -30.41 23.24
CA ASP A 55 32.42 -30.54 23.63
C ASP A 55 32.86 -29.56 24.74
N GLU A 56 31.92 -29.00 25.50
CA GLU A 56 32.15 -28.07 26.63
C GLU A 56 33.03 -26.85 26.30
N PHE A 57 33.06 -26.41 25.03
CA PHE A 57 33.82 -25.25 24.59
C PHE A 57 33.05 -23.94 24.82
N PRO A 58 33.53 -23.02 25.69
CA PRO A 58 32.78 -21.82 26.08
C PRO A 58 32.60 -20.77 24.96
N LEU A 59 33.32 -20.88 23.83
CA LEU A 59 33.23 -19.93 22.72
C LEU A 59 31.93 -20.04 21.90
N GLY A 60 31.27 -21.20 21.88
CA GLY A 60 30.06 -21.42 21.07
C GLY A 60 28.86 -20.60 21.52
N ALA A 61 28.74 -20.35 22.83
CA ALA A 61 27.59 -19.67 23.43
C ALA A 61 27.54 -18.15 23.14
N LEU A 62 28.70 -17.50 22.94
CA LEU A 62 28.79 -16.05 22.67
C LEU A 62 28.75 -15.72 21.17
N THR A 63 29.24 -16.61 20.32
CA THR A 63 29.35 -16.37 18.87
C THR A 63 28.01 -16.56 18.14
N PHE A 64 27.15 -17.47 18.61
CA PHE A 64 25.86 -17.76 17.99
C PHE A 64 24.86 -16.58 17.98
N PRO A 65 24.61 -15.88 19.11
CA PRO A 65 23.72 -14.71 19.12
C PRO A 65 24.23 -13.54 18.25
N PHE A 66 25.55 -13.38 18.12
CA PHE A 66 26.15 -12.35 17.28
C PHE A 66 25.79 -12.54 15.80
N TRP A 67 25.94 -13.75 15.27
CA TRP A 67 25.62 -14.06 13.86
C TRP A 67 24.13 -13.95 13.54
N ILE A 68 23.26 -14.34 14.47
CA ILE A 68 21.82 -14.11 14.33
C ILE A 68 21.53 -12.61 14.26
N THR A 69 22.09 -11.83 15.18
CA THR A 69 21.88 -10.38 15.23
C THR A 69 22.35 -9.72 13.94
N LEU A 70 23.54 -10.07 13.45
CA LEU A 70 24.08 -9.57 12.19
C LEU A 70 23.17 -9.92 11.00
N SER A 71 22.66 -11.15 10.94
CA SER A 71 21.71 -11.58 9.91
C SER A 71 20.44 -10.74 9.91
N VAL A 72 19.86 -10.50 11.09
CA VAL A 72 18.67 -9.65 11.26
C VAL A 72 18.95 -8.21 10.84
N MET A 73 20.12 -7.65 11.20
CA MET A 73 20.52 -6.30 10.79
C MET A 73 20.65 -6.16 9.27
N ILE A 74 21.25 -7.15 8.59
CA ILE A 74 21.36 -7.16 7.13
C ILE A 74 19.98 -7.19 6.48
N ILE A 75 19.09 -8.07 6.93
CA ILE A 75 17.72 -8.17 6.42
C ILE A 75 16.99 -6.84 6.62
N ARG A 76 17.07 -6.25 7.82
CA ARG A 76 16.43 -4.98 8.14
C ARG A 76 16.97 -3.83 7.29
N HIS A 77 18.28 -3.79 7.02
CA HIS A 77 18.88 -2.79 6.14
C HIS A 77 18.31 -2.85 4.71
N TYR A 78 18.18 -4.05 4.15
CA TYR A 78 17.57 -4.24 2.82
C TYR A 78 16.10 -3.83 2.79
N GLN A 79 15.32 -4.24 3.80
CA GLN A 79 13.91 -3.85 3.93
C GLN A 79 13.74 -2.33 4.01
N VAL A 80 14.58 -1.64 4.78
CA VAL A 80 14.55 -0.17 4.90
C VAL A 80 14.91 0.50 3.57
N LYS A 81 15.93 0.02 2.87
CA LYS A 81 16.33 0.58 1.57
C LYS A 81 15.22 0.41 0.53
N HIS A 82 14.57 -0.74 0.52
CA HIS A 82 13.45 -1.00 -0.38
C HIS A 82 12.24 -0.14 -0.02
N GLN A 83 11.88 -0.06 1.26
CA GLN A 83 10.77 0.80 1.71
C GLN A 83 10.99 2.26 1.33
N LYS A 84 12.24 2.76 1.37
CA LYS A 84 12.57 4.09 0.86
C LYS A 84 12.25 4.25 -0.62
N ARG A 85 12.55 3.26 -1.47
CA ARG A 85 12.21 3.31 -2.91
C ARG A 85 10.69 3.34 -3.13
N ILE A 86 9.94 2.48 -2.45
CA ILE A 86 8.47 2.49 -2.50
C ILE A 86 7.94 3.87 -2.09
N ASN A 87 8.46 4.42 -1.00
CA ASN A 87 8.07 5.73 -0.52
C ASN A 87 8.38 6.83 -1.54
N VAL A 88 9.51 6.77 -2.26
CA VAL A 88 9.82 7.75 -3.32
C VAL A 88 8.83 7.63 -4.49
N LEU A 89 8.56 6.41 -4.98
CA LEU A 89 7.62 6.20 -6.08
C LEU A 89 6.21 6.70 -5.75
N MET A 90 5.76 6.41 -4.53
CA MET A 90 4.43 6.81 -4.04
C MET A 90 4.38 8.29 -3.65
N ASN A 91 5.24 8.72 -2.71
CA ASN A 91 5.12 10.00 -2.03
C ASN A 91 5.90 11.14 -2.66
N ASP A 92 6.81 10.90 -3.61
CA ASP A 92 7.57 12.00 -4.25
C ASP A 92 7.20 12.14 -5.73
N LYS A 93 6.86 11.04 -6.38
CA LYS A 93 6.59 11.02 -7.84
C LYS A 93 5.13 10.79 -8.21
N GLY A 94 4.31 10.26 -7.30
CA GLY A 94 2.95 9.82 -7.62
C GLY A 94 2.91 8.88 -8.83
N ASN A 95 3.90 7.99 -8.97
CA ASN A 95 4.06 7.10 -10.12
C ASN A 95 3.57 5.69 -9.74
N PHE A 96 2.26 5.51 -9.87
CA PHE A 96 1.58 4.28 -9.51
C PHE A 96 1.78 3.17 -10.56
N ASN A 97 2.11 3.48 -11.81
CA ASN A 97 2.48 2.48 -12.82
C ASN A 97 3.78 1.75 -12.47
N SER A 98 4.83 2.49 -12.12
CA SER A 98 6.09 1.91 -11.66
C SER A 98 5.91 1.19 -10.32
N LEU A 99 5.08 1.73 -9.42
CA LEU A 99 4.76 1.09 -8.15
C LEU A 99 4.02 -0.24 -8.33
N LEU A 100 3.03 -0.29 -9.23
CA LEU A 100 2.31 -1.51 -9.59
C LEU A 100 3.26 -2.55 -10.19
N THR A 101 4.17 -2.14 -11.09
CA THR A 101 5.21 -3.01 -11.64
C THR A 101 6.07 -3.64 -10.53
N VAL A 102 6.52 -2.83 -9.56
CA VAL A 102 7.28 -3.32 -8.40
C VAL A 102 6.51 -4.39 -7.62
N TYR A 103 5.21 -4.19 -7.37
CA TYR A 103 4.40 -5.16 -6.65
C TYR A 103 4.13 -6.44 -7.46
N LEU A 104 3.89 -6.34 -8.77
CA LEU A 104 3.68 -7.50 -9.64
C LEU A 104 4.94 -8.36 -9.77
N VAL A 105 6.11 -7.75 -9.95
CA VAL A 105 7.39 -8.47 -9.95
C VAL A 105 7.59 -9.18 -8.60
N ARG A 106 7.26 -8.53 -7.49
CA ARG A 106 7.36 -9.18 -6.17
C ARG A 106 6.43 -10.39 -6.02
N ALA A 107 5.22 -10.29 -6.54
CA ALA A 107 4.28 -11.42 -6.58
C ALA A 107 4.86 -12.62 -7.36
N LYS A 108 5.61 -12.35 -8.44
CA LYS A 108 6.27 -13.36 -9.28
C LYS A 108 7.44 -14.04 -8.58
N TYR A 109 8.30 -13.26 -7.89
CA TYR A 109 9.58 -13.75 -7.37
C TYR A 109 9.58 -14.19 -5.89
N HIS A 110 8.70 -13.66 -5.05
CA HIS A 110 8.65 -14.01 -3.63
C HIS A 110 7.57 -15.06 -3.34
N THR A 111 7.96 -16.10 -2.60
CA THR A 111 7.00 -17.02 -1.99
C THR A 111 6.34 -16.30 -0.80
N ILE A 112 5.22 -15.65 -1.05
CA ILE A 112 4.47 -14.97 0.00
C ILE A 112 3.64 -16.02 0.74
N SER A 113 3.69 -15.99 2.07
CA SER A 113 2.83 -16.86 2.86
C SER A 113 1.37 -16.55 2.55
N LYS A 114 0.51 -17.58 2.50
CA LYS A 114 -0.93 -17.38 2.31
C LYS A 114 -1.46 -16.33 3.31
N LYS A 115 -1.07 -16.42 4.59
CA LYS A 115 -1.49 -15.50 5.66
C LYS A 115 -1.10 -14.04 5.46
N THR A 116 -0.09 -13.72 4.64
CA THR A 116 0.38 -12.34 4.41
C THR A 116 0.13 -11.85 2.99
N SER A 117 -0.53 -12.65 2.15
CA SER A 117 -0.80 -12.30 0.76
C SER A 117 -1.74 -11.08 0.62
N TYR A 118 -2.53 -10.78 1.67
CA TYR A 118 -3.43 -9.63 1.67
C TYR A 118 -2.70 -8.29 1.53
N VAL A 119 -1.47 -8.16 2.06
CA VAL A 119 -0.70 -6.91 1.97
C VAL A 119 -0.35 -6.61 0.51
N LEU A 120 0.05 -7.64 -0.22
CA LEU A 120 0.37 -7.50 -1.63
C LEU A 120 -0.89 -7.22 -2.46
N LEU A 121 -1.97 -7.98 -2.24
CA LEU A 121 -3.23 -7.78 -2.94
C LEU A 121 -3.78 -6.36 -2.72
N TRP A 122 -3.72 -5.85 -1.49
CA TRP A 122 -4.05 -4.46 -1.17
C TRP A 122 -3.19 -3.45 -1.92
N ASN A 123 -1.88 -3.65 -1.97
CA ASN A 123 -0.96 -2.73 -2.64
C ASN A 123 -1.18 -2.70 -4.16
N ILE A 124 -1.46 -3.85 -4.77
CA ILE A 124 -1.78 -3.97 -6.20
C ILE A 124 -3.14 -3.32 -6.47
N SER A 125 -4.18 -3.65 -5.69
CA SER A 125 -5.52 -3.09 -5.89
C SER A 125 -5.56 -1.59 -5.68
N SER A 126 -4.89 -1.06 -4.65
CA SER A 126 -4.81 0.38 -4.39
C SER A 126 -4.05 1.11 -5.50
N SER A 127 -2.97 0.53 -6.02
CA SER A 127 -2.26 1.10 -7.18
C SER A 127 -3.17 1.16 -8.41
N LEU A 128 -3.91 0.09 -8.69
CA LEU A 128 -4.91 0.07 -9.78
C LEU A 128 -6.01 1.10 -9.58
N PHE A 129 -6.51 1.24 -8.34
CA PHE A 129 -7.49 2.27 -7.99
C PHE A 129 -6.96 3.67 -8.29
N TYR A 130 -5.75 4.02 -7.82
CA TYR A 130 -5.17 5.33 -8.10
C TYR A 130 -4.82 5.50 -9.58
N LEU A 131 -4.65 4.42 -10.34
CA LEU A 131 -4.55 4.46 -11.80
C LEU A 131 -5.92 4.54 -12.51
N GLY A 132 -7.04 4.67 -11.80
CA GLY A 132 -8.38 4.72 -12.38
C GLY A 132 -8.88 3.38 -12.92
N LYS A 133 -8.14 2.29 -12.68
CA LYS A 133 -8.48 0.91 -13.06
C LYS A 133 -9.25 0.23 -11.91
N THR A 134 -10.34 0.85 -11.47
CA THR A 134 -11.10 0.42 -10.28
C THR A 134 -11.67 -0.99 -10.42
N ASP A 135 -12.14 -1.37 -11.60
CA ASP A 135 -12.71 -2.71 -11.83
C ASP A 135 -11.65 -3.81 -11.73
N GLU A 136 -10.45 -3.56 -12.27
CA GLU A 136 -9.31 -4.48 -12.12
C GLU A 136 -8.88 -4.57 -10.66
N GLY A 137 -8.77 -3.43 -9.97
CA GLY A 137 -8.42 -3.39 -8.55
C GLY A 137 -9.43 -4.14 -7.67
N LYS A 138 -10.72 -4.05 -7.97
CA LYS A 138 -11.78 -4.82 -7.31
C LYS A 138 -11.60 -6.33 -7.50
N LYS A 139 -11.36 -6.78 -8.73
CA LYS A 139 -11.10 -8.20 -9.00
C LYS A 139 -9.88 -8.72 -8.25
N VAL A 140 -8.81 -7.91 -8.16
CA VAL A 140 -7.61 -8.26 -7.40
C VAL A 140 -7.90 -8.35 -5.91
N ILE A 141 -8.56 -7.36 -5.30
CA ILE A 141 -8.80 -7.37 -3.84
C ILE A 141 -9.73 -8.52 -3.43
N ASP A 142 -10.65 -8.94 -4.31
CA ASP A 142 -11.52 -10.09 -4.07
C ASP A 142 -10.78 -11.43 -3.99
N LEU A 143 -9.57 -11.52 -4.56
CA LEU A 143 -8.70 -12.69 -4.40
C LEU A 143 -8.35 -12.97 -2.93
N ILE A 144 -8.49 -11.98 -2.04
CA ILE A 144 -8.30 -12.16 -0.60
C ILE A 144 -9.15 -13.31 -0.06
N LYS A 145 -10.42 -13.41 -0.47
CA LYS A 145 -11.33 -14.46 0.00
C LYS A 145 -10.82 -15.87 -0.33
N ARG A 146 -10.04 -16.01 -1.40
CA ARG A 146 -9.51 -17.30 -1.87
C ARG A 146 -8.11 -17.60 -1.33
N PHE A 147 -7.25 -16.59 -1.20
CA PHE A 147 -5.84 -16.78 -0.89
C PHE A 147 -5.48 -16.48 0.58
N CYS A 148 -6.24 -15.61 1.24
CA CYS A 148 -5.92 -15.07 2.55
C CYS A 148 -7.16 -14.57 3.32
N ASP A 149 -8.14 -15.45 3.51
CA ASP A 149 -9.35 -15.19 4.29
C ASP A 149 -9.04 -15.08 5.80
N THR A 150 -8.49 -13.94 6.20
CA THR A 150 -8.20 -13.58 7.59
C THR A 150 -8.92 -12.27 7.94
N PRO A 151 -9.14 -11.96 9.23
CA PRO A 151 -9.72 -10.68 9.63
C PRO A 151 -8.97 -9.49 9.03
N GLU A 152 -7.64 -9.51 9.00
CA GLU A 152 -6.84 -8.45 8.38
C GLU A 152 -7.05 -8.35 6.86
N GLY A 153 -7.11 -9.49 6.16
CA GLY A 153 -7.40 -9.51 4.74
C GLY A 153 -8.79 -8.94 4.43
N ASN A 154 -9.80 -9.38 5.18
CA ASN A 154 -11.17 -8.92 5.02
C ASN A 154 -11.31 -7.42 5.34
N ALA A 155 -10.59 -6.91 6.33
CA ALA A 155 -10.54 -5.47 6.60
C ALA A 155 -9.94 -4.69 5.41
N GLN A 156 -8.82 -5.12 4.84
CA GLN A 156 -8.24 -4.48 3.65
C GLN A 156 -9.21 -4.51 2.45
N ARG A 157 -9.95 -5.62 2.29
CA ARG A 157 -10.99 -5.72 1.26
C ARG A 157 -12.09 -4.68 1.47
N LEU A 158 -12.60 -4.54 2.69
CA LEU A 158 -13.63 -3.56 3.02
C LEU A 158 -13.10 -2.11 2.93
N PHE A 159 -11.83 -1.88 3.24
CA PHE A 159 -11.19 -0.58 3.05
C PHE A 159 -11.19 -0.16 1.58
N TYR A 160 -10.93 -1.11 0.68
CA TYR A 160 -10.96 -0.86 -0.76
C TYR A 160 -12.36 -0.45 -1.22
N TYR A 161 -13.37 -1.21 -0.80
CA TYR A 161 -14.76 -0.91 -1.12
C TYR A 161 -15.23 0.42 -0.54
N ALA A 162 -14.82 0.77 0.68
CA ALA A 162 -15.10 2.08 1.26
C ALA A 162 -14.43 3.23 0.47
N MET A 163 -13.20 3.04 -0.02
CA MET A 163 -12.52 4.02 -0.88
C MET A 163 -13.24 4.21 -2.23
N GLU A 164 -13.67 3.11 -2.85
CA GLU A 164 -14.44 3.11 -4.10
C GLU A 164 -15.79 3.81 -3.92
N ALA A 165 -16.55 3.44 -2.89
CA ALA A 165 -17.83 4.07 -2.55
C ALA A 165 -17.65 5.57 -2.27
N ARG A 166 -16.60 5.97 -1.54
CA ARG A 166 -16.30 7.38 -1.28
C ARG A 166 -16.03 8.19 -2.55
N ILE A 167 -15.30 7.65 -3.53
CA ILE A 167 -15.09 8.34 -4.82
C ILE A 167 -16.39 8.50 -5.59
N ARG A 168 -17.28 7.50 -5.52
CA ARG A 168 -18.61 7.57 -6.14
C ARG A 168 -19.63 8.40 -5.38
N MET A 169 -19.25 9.03 -4.27
CA MET A 169 -20.17 9.73 -3.38
C MET A 169 -21.29 8.82 -2.84
N ASP A 170 -21.05 7.52 -2.76
CA ASP A 170 -22.00 6.52 -2.28
C ASP A 170 -21.90 6.39 -0.74
N LYS A 171 -22.63 7.26 -0.04
CA LYS A 171 -22.64 7.32 1.42
C LYS A 171 -23.14 6.02 2.07
N GLU A 172 -24.14 5.37 1.47
CA GLU A 172 -24.70 4.12 2.00
C GLU A 172 -23.74 2.94 1.81
N GLY A 173 -23.07 2.85 0.65
CA GLY A 173 -22.01 1.86 0.43
C GLY A 173 -20.85 1.99 1.41
N VAL A 174 -20.47 3.23 1.77
CA VAL A 174 -19.47 3.47 2.83
C VAL A 174 -19.97 2.99 4.20
N LYS A 175 -21.22 3.30 4.57
CA LYS A 175 -21.79 2.86 5.86
C LYS A 175 -21.84 1.34 5.97
N GLN A 176 -22.28 0.64 4.92
CA GLN A 176 -22.28 -0.82 4.88
C GLN A 176 -20.88 -1.39 5.12
N CYS A 177 -19.85 -0.81 4.50
CA CYS A 177 -18.47 -1.23 4.75
C CYS A 177 -18.05 -0.99 6.20
N ILE A 178 -18.46 0.12 6.82
CA ILE A 178 -18.16 0.43 8.23
C ILE A 178 -18.85 -0.57 9.17
N GLU A 179 -20.14 -0.87 8.94
CA GLU A 179 -20.90 -1.84 9.73
C GLU A 179 -20.23 -3.23 9.66
N GLU A 180 -19.82 -3.68 8.46
CA GLU A 180 -19.06 -4.92 8.32
C GLU A 180 -17.69 -4.86 9.04
N LEU A 181 -16.99 -3.73 8.95
CA LEU A 181 -15.71 -3.52 9.62
C LEU A 181 -15.85 -3.62 11.15
N GLU A 182 -16.90 -3.04 11.74
CA GLU A 182 -17.16 -3.11 13.18
C GLU A 182 -17.21 -4.55 13.71
N THR A 183 -17.70 -5.49 12.90
CA THR A 183 -17.76 -6.91 13.29
C THR A 183 -16.40 -7.61 13.33
N ILE A 184 -15.43 -7.15 12.52
CA ILE A 184 -14.11 -7.80 12.40
C ILE A 184 -13.00 -7.06 13.12
N MET A 185 -13.12 -5.74 13.32
CA MET A 185 -12.10 -4.90 13.96
C MET A 185 -11.69 -5.37 15.37
N PRO A 186 -12.58 -5.91 16.24
CA PRO A 186 -12.18 -6.43 17.55
C PRO A 186 -11.14 -7.57 17.49
N GLN A 187 -11.02 -8.25 16.35
CA GLN A 187 -10.10 -9.36 16.13
C GLN A 187 -8.71 -8.88 15.67
N ILE A 188 -8.59 -7.60 15.27
CA ILE A 188 -7.41 -7.05 14.60
C ILE A 188 -6.57 -6.25 15.58
N LYS A 189 -5.29 -6.62 15.70
CA LYS A 189 -4.31 -5.92 16.57
C LYS A 189 -3.27 -5.12 15.81
N LYS A 190 -3.36 -5.05 14.47
CA LYS A 190 -2.37 -4.37 13.63
C LYS A 190 -2.59 -2.86 13.66
N PRO A 191 -1.64 -2.05 14.17
CA PRO A 191 -1.86 -0.61 14.37
C PRO A 191 -2.17 0.14 13.06
N TYR A 192 -1.56 -0.26 11.95
CA TYR A 192 -1.79 0.40 10.66
C TYR A 192 -3.22 0.15 10.13
N ILE A 193 -3.81 -1.02 10.40
CA ILE A 193 -5.21 -1.32 10.02
C ILE A 193 -6.17 -0.49 10.87
N ILE A 194 -5.91 -0.40 12.17
CA ILE A 194 -6.69 0.44 13.10
C ILE A 194 -6.66 1.91 12.66
N LYS A 195 -5.48 2.43 12.32
CA LYS A 195 -5.35 3.81 11.81
C LYS A 195 -6.13 4.04 10.51
N THR A 196 -6.13 3.07 9.59
CA THR A 196 -6.92 3.16 8.36
C THR A 196 -8.42 3.12 8.64
N TYR A 197 -8.85 2.27 9.58
CA TYR A 197 -10.24 2.22 10.03
C TYR A 197 -10.72 3.57 10.60
N ASP A 198 -9.94 4.20 11.48
CA ASP A 198 -10.24 5.53 12.02
C ASP A 198 -10.37 6.61 10.93
N THR A 199 -9.69 6.42 9.80
CA THR A 199 -9.79 7.30 8.64
C THR A 199 -11.10 7.06 7.87
N ILE A 200 -11.48 5.80 7.68
CA ILE A 200 -12.70 5.41 6.97
C ILE A 200 -13.96 5.84 7.73
N LEU A 201 -13.94 5.82 9.06
CA LEU A 201 -15.04 6.34 9.89
C LEU A 201 -15.42 7.80 9.56
N LYS A 202 -14.49 8.57 8.98
CA LYS A 202 -14.73 9.97 8.58
C LYS A 202 -15.28 10.12 7.17
N TYR A 203 -15.34 9.05 6.38
CA TYR A 203 -15.78 9.10 4.98
C TYR A 203 -17.24 9.57 4.83
N PRO A 204 -18.22 9.12 5.63
CA PRO A 204 -19.59 9.61 5.50
C PRO A 204 -19.71 11.13 5.69
N LEU A 205 -18.96 11.68 6.65
CA LEU A 205 -18.91 13.11 6.90
C LEU A 205 -18.15 13.86 5.78
N SER A 206 -17.06 13.27 5.27
CA SER A 206 -16.34 13.82 4.11
C SER A 206 -17.22 13.93 2.87
N ILE A 207 -18.09 12.95 2.62
CA ILE A 207 -19.02 12.98 1.48
C ILE A 207 -20.03 14.11 1.69
N GLU A 208 -20.64 14.19 2.87
CA GLU A 208 -21.62 15.23 3.18
C GLU A 208 -21.06 16.65 3.06
N VAL A 209 -19.81 16.86 3.46
CA VAL A 209 -19.11 18.13 3.31
C VAL A 209 -18.86 18.48 1.84
N GLU A 210 -18.48 17.48 1.03
CA GLU A 210 -18.26 17.65 -0.41
C GLU A 210 -19.57 17.93 -1.16
N GLU A 211 -20.67 17.26 -0.81
CA GLU A 211 -22.01 17.50 -1.37
C GLU A 211 -22.53 18.91 -1.06
N LYS A 212 -22.30 19.40 0.17
CA LYS A 212 -22.77 20.71 0.63
C LYS A 212 -21.84 21.86 0.21
N GLY A 213 -20.65 21.58 -0.30
CA GLY A 213 -19.64 22.61 -0.56
C GLY A 213 -19.17 23.32 0.72
N ASP A 214 -19.18 22.65 1.88
CA ASP A 214 -18.77 23.27 3.15
C ASP A 214 -17.23 23.33 3.23
N TYR A 215 -16.65 24.32 2.57
CA TYR A 215 -15.21 24.47 2.44
C TYR A 215 -14.49 24.65 3.79
N ALA A 216 -15.10 25.39 4.72
CA ALA A 216 -14.56 25.56 6.06
C ALA A 216 -14.48 24.21 6.80
N LYS A 217 -15.55 23.41 6.74
CA LYS A 217 -15.54 22.07 7.34
C LYS A 217 -14.59 21.12 6.63
N ALA A 218 -14.44 21.24 5.32
CA ALA A 218 -13.48 20.46 4.56
C ALA A 218 -12.06 20.68 5.08
N LEU A 219 -11.65 21.94 5.29
CA LEU A 219 -10.36 22.31 5.87
C LEU A 219 -10.15 21.72 7.28
N GLU A 220 -11.18 21.71 8.13
CA GLU A 220 -11.09 21.09 9.46
C GLU A 220 -10.88 19.57 9.40
N LEU A 221 -11.49 18.89 8.41
CA LEU A 221 -11.37 17.44 8.24
C LEU A 221 -10.01 17.03 7.71
N VAL A 222 -9.40 17.87 6.87
CA VAL A 222 -8.10 17.62 6.26
C VAL A 222 -7.00 18.35 7.04
N LYS A 223 -6.64 17.82 8.22
CA LYS A 223 -5.51 18.36 8.98
C LYS A 223 -4.24 18.33 8.15
N GLU A 224 -3.56 19.47 8.07
CA GLU A 224 -2.21 19.53 7.53
C GLU A 224 -1.24 18.91 8.53
N ASP A 225 -0.56 17.83 8.13
CA ASP A 225 0.57 17.28 8.86
C ASP A 225 1.85 17.71 8.13
N GLU A 226 2.76 18.38 8.85
CA GLU A 226 4.05 18.82 8.30
C GLU A 226 4.86 17.66 7.71
N LYS A 227 4.62 16.43 8.17
CA LYS A 227 5.31 15.21 7.71
C LYS A 227 4.57 14.46 6.61
N GLU A 228 3.51 15.05 6.06
CA GLU A 228 2.71 14.45 5.01
C GLU A 228 3.49 14.36 3.67
N GLY A 229 3.50 13.18 3.06
CA GLY A 229 4.08 12.96 1.73
C GLY A 229 3.28 13.64 0.61
N LEU A 230 3.89 13.87 -0.56
CA LEU A 230 3.28 14.62 -1.67
C LEU A 230 1.95 13.99 -2.12
N PHE A 231 1.89 12.66 -2.21
CA PHE A 231 0.67 11.97 -2.64
C PHE A 231 -0.53 12.25 -1.71
N MET A 232 -0.30 12.28 -0.41
CA MET A 232 -1.35 12.59 0.56
C MET A 232 -1.80 14.06 0.42
N LYS A 233 -0.87 14.99 0.17
CA LYS A 233 -1.18 16.39 -0.20
C LYS A 233 -1.99 16.48 -1.49
N VAL A 234 -1.65 15.71 -2.52
CA VAL A 234 -2.40 15.64 -3.79
C VAL A 234 -3.82 15.15 -3.52
N SER A 235 -3.98 14.05 -2.79
CA SER A 235 -5.31 13.53 -2.47
C SER A 235 -6.14 14.52 -1.64
N ARG A 236 -5.53 15.29 -0.74
CA ARG A 236 -6.19 16.37 0.00
C ARG A 236 -6.64 17.48 -0.92
N ASN A 237 -5.72 18.01 -1.74
CA ASN A 237 -6.02 19.12 -2.66
C ASN A 237 -7.10 18.72 -3.67
N TYR A 238 -7.10 17.48 -4.16
CA TYR A 238 -8.17 16.99 -5.03
C TYR A 238 -9.54 17.07 -4.34
N ARG A 239 -9.64 16.75 -3.05
CA ARG A 239 -10.91 16.87 -2.31
C ARG A 239 -11.30 18.31 -2.04
N LEU A 240 -10.34 19.15 -1.65
CA LEU A 240 -10.58 20.59 -1.48
C LEU A 240 -11.03 21.25 -2.79
N TYR A 241 -10.48 20.82 -3.94
CA TYR A 241 -10.96 21.23 -5.25
C TYR A 241 -12.44 20.92 -5.46
N LYS A 242 -12.87 19.67 -5.22
CA LYS A 242 -14.27 19.27 -5.41
C LYS A 242 -15.21 20.10 -4.52
N VAL A 243 -14.85 20.29 -3.25
CA VAL A 243 -15.64 21.11 -2.30
C VAL A 243 -15.70 22.57 -2.75
N ALA A 244 -14.56 23.19 -3.06
CA ALA A 244 -14.49 24.59 -3.50
C ALA A 244 -15.28 24.83 -4.80
N LYS A 245 -15.26 23.86 -5.71
CA LYS A 245 -16.06 23.89 -6.95
C LYS A 245 -17.55 23.90 -6.65
N VAL A 246 -18.03 23.01 -5.77
CA VAL A 246 -19.44 22.97 -5.35
C VAL A 246 -19.84 24.27 -4.63
N ALA A 247 -18.93 24.85 -3.84
CA ALA A 247 -19.13 26.11 -3.14
C ALA A 247 -19.11 27.37 -4.03
N GLY A 248 -18.75 27.25 -5.32
CA GLY A 248 -18.57 28.40 -6.22
C GLY A 248 -17.31 29.23 -5.93
N MET A 249 -16.36 28.70 -5.16
CA MET A 249 -15.11 29.35 -4.77
C MET A 249 -14.05 29.18 -5.87
N ASN A 250 -14.22 29.92 -6.96
CA ASN A 250 -13.45 29.72 -8.20
C ASN A 250 -11.93 29.87 -8.03
N GLN A 251 -11.48 30.82 -7.21
CA GLN A 251 -10.05 31.07 -7.02
C GLN A 251 -9.38 29.92 -6.25
N GLU A 252 -10.00 29.48 -5.17
CA GLU A 252 -9.56 28.36 -4.34
C GLU A 252 -9.61 27.04 -5.13
N ALA A 253 -10.69 26.82 -5.87
CA ALA A 253 -10.81 25.66 -6.76
C ALA A 253 -9.65 25.63 -7.77
N GLN A 254 -9.32 26.75 -8.41
CA GLN A 254 -8.18 26.77 -9.33
C GLN A 254 -6.84 26.51 -8.60
N GLY A 255 -6.62 27.10 -7.43
CA GLY A 255 -5.41 26.87 -6.65
C GLY A 255 -5.18 25.38 -6.36
N HIS A 256 -6.22 24.68 -5.91
CA HIS A 256 -6.15 23.24 -5.65
C HIS A 256 -6.02 22.41 -6.92
N ARG A 257 -6.73 22.76 -7.99
CA ARG A 257 -6.63 22.07 -9.29
C ARG A 257 -5.22 22.14 -9.85
N ALA A 258 -4.62 23.33 -9.87
CA ALA A 258 -3.27 23.54 -10.37
C ALA A 258 -2.26 22.67 -9.60
N PHE A 259 -2.36 22.65 -8.27
CA PHE A 259 -1.50 21.81 -7.43
C PHE A 259 -1.61 20.32 -7.78
N VAL A 260 -2.84 19.80 -7.94
CA VAL A 260 -3.08 18.37 -8.26
C VAL A 260 -2.53 18.01 -9.65
N ILE A 261 -2.68 18.88 -10.64
CA ILE A 261 -2.17 18.63 -12.00
C ILE A 261 -0.65 18.63 -12.00
N GLU A 262 -0.01 19.58 -11.31
CA GLU A 262 1.44 19.70 -11.25
C GLU A 262 2.10 18.53 -10.50
N ASN A 263 1.47 18.08 -9.40
CA ASN A 263 2.10 17.14 -8.46
C ASN A 263 1.49 15.73 -8.47
N GLY A 264 0.38 15.52 -9.18
CA GLY A 264 -0.41 14.30 -9.08
C GLY A 264 0.11 13.10 -9.87
N GLY A 265 1.19 13.26 -10.65
CA GLY A 265 1.81 12.16 -11.40
C GLY A 265 0.82 11.47 -12.34
N ASP A 266 0.79 10.13 -12.33
CA ASP A 266 -0.08 9.31 -13.17
C ASP A 266 -1.43 8.96 -12.51
N THR A 267 -1.74 9.59 -11.38
CA THR A 267 -2.98 9.32 -10.64
C THR A 267 -4.22 9.70 -11.44
N MET A 268 -5.33 9.03 -11.15
CA MET A 268 -6.66 9.36 -11.69
C MET A 268 -7.08 10.78 -11.30
N TYR A 269 -6.64 11.26 -10.13
CA TYR A 269 -6.92 12.63 -9.68
C TYR A 269 -6.35 13.66 -10.66
N SER A 270 -5.09 13.50 -11.07
CA SER A 270 -4.46 14.39 -12.05
C SER A 270 -5.15 14.28 -13.41
N ARG A 271 -5.40 13.06 -13.90
CA ARG A 271 -6.04 12.81 -15.20
C ARG A 271 -7.44 13.39 -15.30
N GLU A 272 -8.30 13.14 -14.31
CA GLU A 272 -9.66 13.69 -14.29
C GLU A 272 -9.64 15.22 -14.43
N LEU A 273 -8.75 15.89 -13.69
CA LEU A 273 -8.68 17.35 -13.72
C LEU A 273 -8.06 17.90 -15.01
N ILE A 274 -7.16 17.16 -15.68
CA ILE A 274 -6.62 17.52 -16.99
C ILE A 274 -7.71 17.44 -18.07
N ASP A 275 -8.52 16.37 -18.02
CA ASP A 275 -9.54 16.08 -19.03
C ASP A 275 -10.81 16.95 -18.88
N GLU A 276 -11.03 17.51 -17.71
CA GLU A 276 -12.13 18.43 -17.44
C GLU A 276 -11.93 19.76 -18.19
N LYS A 277 -12.67 19.94 -19.30
CA LYS A 277 -12.71 21.20 -20.06
C LYS A 277 -13.40 22.31 -19.26
N LEU A 278 -12.81 23.51 -19.30
CA LEU A 278 -13.36 24.76 -18.72
C LEU A 278 -14.72 25.12 -19.32
#